data_AF-A0A932U7K0-F1
#
_entry.id   AF-A0A932U7K0-F1
#
_cell.length_a   1.000
_cell.length_b   1.000
_cell.length_c   1.000
_cell.angle_alpha   90.00
_cell.angle_beta   90.00
_cell.angle_gamma   90.00
#
_symmetry.space_group_name_H-M   'P 1'
#
loop_
_entity.id
_entity.type
_entity.pdbx_description
1 polymer ?
#
loop_
_entity_poly.entity_id
_entity_poly.type
_entity_poly.pdbx_seq_one_letter_code
_entity_poly.pdbx_strand_id
1 'polypeptide(L)'
;MSRYIATRAIRGAHSVVEEAEQLLERALAEKGATAPAAFPNTAYHLPLILGMTGREVETLGDLRPILEQARGLLHPVPPARRWTPYLGETLDAGMATLLAQESIEAVRFVYGEEPQSLPGLNLSGTSFTAPDISANGHNGHLNGPIDDIQLRSWGIQLVDGRMPGFAAIVGAAKSNEVAVKIVRELQRRNILIFLCGNVNGRSIIHQLQEEGVEMGYDTYIIPFGIDTISAVYALGFAVRSALTFGGMKGGQSRDILMYNKNRVFAFVLALGEVDDLKYATAAGAINFGFPVIADTIIPEILPTGVTTYEHVVSMPFNEIAGADDLERAEKLVQKAIEVRGVKVRIAEVPVPVPYGSAFEGERVRKADMRVEFGGKYSRAFEYLRMTDLNAVDDGKIEVIGPAWDEVPVGGAMDLGILVEVAGRKMQKDFEPV
;
A
#
# COMPACT_ATOMS: atom_id res chain seq x y z
N MET A 1 -13.68 -7.45 -23.75
CA MET A 1 -12.53 -6.61 -23.35
C MET A 1 -12.53 -5.32 -24.16
N SER A 2 -12.33 -4.18 -23.50
CA SER A 2 -12.25 -2.87 -24.16
C SER A 2 -10.98 -2.76 -25.01
N ARG A 3 -11.15 -2.52 -26.32
CA ARG A 3 -10.03 -2.23 -27.23
C ARG A 3 -9.23 -1.01 -26.77
N TYR A 4 -9.91 -0.01 -26.21
CA TYR A 4 -9.26 1.22 -25.75
C TYR A 4 -8.23 0.94 -24.65
N ILE A 5 -8.58 0.11 -23.66
CA ILE A 5 -7.65 -0.26 -22.58
C ILE A 5 -6.47 -1.03 -23.15
N ALA A 6 -6.73 -2.06 -23.96
CA ALA A 6 -5.66 -2.86 -24.57
C ALA A 6 -4.70 -1.99 -25.40
N THR A 7 -5.22 -1.08 -26.22
CA THR A 7 -4.41 -0.14 -27.01
C THR A 7 -3.54 0.75 -26.13
N ARG A 8 -4.11 1.35 -25.08
CA ARG A 8 -3.39 2.25 -24.16
C ARG A 8 -2.31 1.51 -23.37
N ALA A 9 -2.66 0.34 -22.81
CA ALA A 9 -1.73 -0.49 -22.04
C ALA A 9 -0.57 -1.00 -22.91
N ILE A 10 -0.84 -1.52 -24.10
CA ILE A 10 0.21 -2.00 -25.01
C ILE A 10 1.10 -0.82 -25.44
N ARG A 11 0.52 0.34 -25.78
CA ARG A 11 1.31 1.52 -26.16
C ARG A 11 2.20 1.99 -25.00
N GLY A 12 1.67 2.07 -23.79
CA GLY A 12 2.45 2.41 -22.59
C GLY A 12 3.58 1.41 -22.32
N ALA A 13 3.31 0.12 -22.50
CA ALA A 13 4.31 -0.94 -22.35
C ALA A 13 5.47 -0.80 -23.37
N HIS A 14 5.17 -0.48 -24.64
CA HIS A 14 6.22 -0.20 -25.63
C HIS A 14 7.07 1.00 -25.20
N SER A 15 6.44 2.10 -24.78
CA SER A 15 7.17 3.32 -24.36
C SER A 15 8.07 3.09 -23.15
N VAL A 16 7.59 2.42 -22.11
CA VAL A 16 8.38 2.21 -20.87
C VAL A 16 9.50 1.19 -21.07
N VAL A 17 9.30 0.15 -21.90
CA VAL A 17 10.38 -0.80 -22.23
C VAL A 17 11.46 -0.11 -23.05
N GLU A 18 11.09 0.73 -24.01
CA GLU A 18 12.06 1.51 -24.78
C GLU A 18 12.83 2.50 -23.90
N GLU A 19 12.15 3.18 -22.97
CA GLU A 19 12.78 4.06 -21.98
C GLU A 19 13.76 3.29 -21.08
N ALA A 20 13.36 2.12 -20.57
CA ALA A 20 14.20 1.28 -19.73
C ALA A 20 15.48 0.83 -20.46
N GLU A 21 15.38 0.47 -21.73
CA GLU A 21 16.55 0.09 -22.53
C GLU A 21 17.49 1.27 -22.77
N GLN A 22 16.95 2.44 -23.13
CA GLN A 22 17.76 3.64 -23.33
C GLN A 22 18.47 4.06 -22.04
N LEU A 23 17.78 3.96 -20.91
CA LEU A 23 18.34 4.26 -19.60
C LEU A 23 19.43 3.25 -19.21
N LEU A 24 19.20 1.96 -19.46
CA LEU A 24 20.17 0.91 -19.18
C LEU A 24 21.43 1.06 -20.05
N GLU A 25 21.30 1.32 -21.36
CA GLU A 25 22.46 1.52 -22.23
C GLU A 25 23.31 2.72 -21.78
N ARG A 26 22.66 3.81 -21.35
CA ARG A 26 23.35 4.96 -20.77
C ARG A 26 24.08 4.58 -19.48
N ALA A 27 23.41 3.90 -18.56
CA ALA A 27 23.99 3.46 -17.30
C ALA A 27 25.17 2.51 -17.51
N LEU A 28 25.07 1.59 -18.46
CA LEU A 28 26.15 0.67 -18.81
C LEU A 28 27.35 1.40 -19.40
N ALA A 29 27.14 2.44 -20.22
CA ALA A 29 28.22 3.25 -20.76
C ALA A 29 28.92 4.10 -19.70
N GLU A 30 28.17 4.64 -18.73
CA GLU A 30 28.68 5.57 -17.72
C GLU A 30 29.25 4.88 -16.46
N LYS A 31 28.58 3.83 -15.99
CA LYS A 31 28.88 3.14 -14.72
C LYS A 31 29.54 1.78 -14.92
N GLY A 32 29.42 1.21 -16.11
CA GLY A 32 29.94 -0.11 -16.46
C GLY A 32 29.02 -1.26 -16.05
N ALA A 33 29.16 -2.40 -16.73
CA ALA A 33 28.30 -3.57 -16.54
C ALA A 33 28.37 -4.18 -15.13
N THR A 34 29.50 -4.02 -14.43
CA THR A 34 29.73 -4.58 -13.09
C THR A 34 29.24 -3.68 -11.96
N ALA A 35 28.66 -2.52 -12.25
CA ALA A 35 28.12 -1.64 -11.23
C ALA A 35 26.99 -2.35 -10.47
N PRO A 36 26.99 -2.34 -9.12
CA PRO A 36 25.94 -2.99 -8.33
C PRO A 36 24.57 -2.36 -8.59
N ALA A 37 23.57 -3.20 -8.89
CA ALA A 37 22.18 -2.81 -9.11
C ALA A 37 21.29 -3.64 -8.18
N ALA A 38 20.98 -3.10 -7.00
CA ALA A 38 20.22 -3.80 -5.98
C ALA A 38 19.37 -2.81 -5.17
N PHE A 39 18.22 -3.28 -4.70
CA PHE A 39 17.45 -2.57 -3.69
C PHE A 39 18.08 -2.73 -2.30
N PRO A 40 17.91 -1.72 -1.42
CA PRO A 40 18.43 -1.80 -0.06
C PRO A 40 17.71 -2.88 0.76
N ASN A 41 18.43 -3.52 1.69
CA ASN A 41 17.89 -4.35 2.77
C ASN A 41 16.90 -5.45 2.32
N THR A 42 17.16 -6.07 1.16
CA THR A 42 16.39 -7.21 0.65
C THR A 42 17.30 -8.39 0.33
N ALA A 43 16.86 -9.60 0.70
CA ALA A 43 17.48 -10.85 0.32
C ALA A 43 16.93 -11.40 -1.01
N TYR A 44 16.00 -10.67 -1.64
CA TYR A 44 15.28 -11.09 -2.85
C TYR A 44 15.73 -10.31 -4.11
N HIS A 45 16.95 -9.77 -4.12
CA HIS A 45 17.51 -9.00 -5.24
C HIS A 45 16.53 -7.90 -5.71
N LEU A 46 16.12 -7.94 -6.99
CA LEU A 46 14.98 -7.24 -7.54
C LEU A 46 13.75 -8.16 -7.48
N PRO A 47 12.83 -7.96 -6.52
CA PRO A 47 11.92 -9.03 -6.13
C PRO A 47 10.91 -9.42 -7.20
N LEU A 48 10.40 -8.47 -8.00
CA LEU A 48 9.48 -8.81 -9.07
C LEU A 48 10.19 -9.62 -10.16
N ILE A 49 11.36 -9.20 -10.61
CA ILE A 49 12.19 -9.90 -11.60
C ILE A 49 12.54 -11.29 -11.08
N LEU A 50 13.00 -11.41 -9.84
CA LEU A 50 13.31 -12.70 -9.22
C LEU A 50 12.07 -13.61 -9.20
N GLY A 51 10.92 -13.10 -8.75
CA GLY A 51 9.69 -13.87 -8.67
C GLY A 51 9.21 -14.34 -10.05
N MET A 52 9.22 -13.46 -11.05
CA MET A 52 8.64 -13.74 -12.37
C MET A 52 9.59 -14.52 -13.29
N THR A 53 10.90 -14.32 -13.17
CA THR A 53 11.90 -14.88 -14.10
C THR A 53 12.83 -15.90 -13.45
N GLY A 54 12.97 -15.87 -12.12
CA GLY A 54 13.93 -16.70 -11.38
C GLY A 54 15.37 -16.23 -11.51
N ARG A 55 15.62 -15.07 -12.14
CA ARG A 55 16.96 -14.51 -12.29
C ARG A 55 17.29 -13.60 -11.11
N GLU A 56 18.46 -13.82 -10.54
CA GLU A 56 19.05 -12.96 -9.53
C GLU A 56 19.80 -11.84 -10.24
N VAL A 57 19.40 -10.59 -9.99
CA VAL A 57 20.05 -9.40 -10.53
C VAL A 57 20.94 -8.83 -9.45
N GLU A 58 22.23 -8.68 -9.74
CA GLU A 58 23.21 -8.07 -8.83
C GLU A 58 23.91 -6.86 -9.45
N THR A 59 24.00 -6.83 -10.78
CA THR A 59 24.73 -5.82 -11.53
C THR A 59 23.89 -5.23 -12.67
N LEU A 60 24.28 -4.06 -13.16
CA LEU A 60 23.65 -3.46 -14.34
C LEU A 60 23.66 -4.40 -15.56
N GLY A 61 24.70 -5.21 -15.74
CA GLY A 61 24.80 -6.16 -16.84
C GLY A 61 23.69 -7.21 -16.84
N ASP A 62 23.20 -7.59 -15.66
CA ASP A 62 22.17 -8.62 -15.49
C ASP A 62 20.78 -8.14 -15.94
N LEU A 63 20.57 -6.83 -16.10
CA LEU A 63 19.31 -6.25 -16.56
C LEU A 63 19.08 -6.42 -18.07
N ARG A 64 20.14 -6.60 -18.87
CA ARG A 64 20.02 -6.80 -20.34
C ARG A 64 19.08 -7.96 -20.70
N PRO A 65 19.29 -9.20 -20.21
CA PRO A 65 18.40 -10.32 -20.53
C PRO A 65 16.98 -10.13 -19.98
N ILE A 66 16.79 -9.30 -18.95
CA ILE A 66 15.46 -8.98 -18.42
C ILE A 66 14.69 -8.09 -19.39
N LEU A 67 15.33 -7.05 -19.92
CA LEU A 67 14.70 -6.16 -20.90
C LEU A 67 14.47 -6.86 -22.25
N GLU A 68 15.35 -7.77 -22.66
CA GLU A 68 15.11 -8.64 -23.82
C GLU A 68 13.86 -9.51 -23.63
N GLN A 69 13.67 -10.08 -22.43
CA GLN A 69 12.47 -10.83 -22.09
C GLN A 69 11.23 -9.92 -22.08
N ALA A 70 11.32 -8.72 -21.50
CA ALA A 70 10.22 -7.75 -21.50
C ALA A 70 9.82 -7.37 -22.94
N ARG A 71 10.80 -7.12 -23.82
CA ARG A 71 10.58 -6.86 -25.25
C ARG A 71 9.89 -8.02 -25.95
N GLY A 72 10.23 -9.26 -25.61
CA GLY A 72 9.59 -10.46 -26.16
C GLY A 72 8.10 -10.61 -25.80
N LEU A 73 7.63 -9.93 -24.75
CA LEU A 73 6.23 -9.91 -24.31
C LEU A 73 5.42 -8.78 -24.95
N LEU A 74 6.06 -7.89 -25.73
CA LEU A 74 5.38 -6.77 -26.38
C LEU A 74 4.66 -7.22 -27.64
N HIS A 75 3.33 -7.14 -27.60
CA HIS A 75 2.47 -7.43 -28.75
C HIS A 75 2.24 -6.18 -29.62
N PRO A 76 1.85 -6.35 -30.90
CA PRO A 76 1.43 -5.24 -31.75
C PRO A 76 0.19 -4.52 -31.19
N VAL A 77 0.11 -3.21 -31.42
CA VAL A 77 -1.06 -2.43 -30.99
C VAL A 77 -2.32 -2.90 -31.75
N PRO A 78 -3.45 -3.15 -31.05
CA PRO A 78 -4.73 -3.55 -31.63
C PRO A 78 -5.15 -2.77 -32.89
N PRO A 79 -5.34 -3.42 -34.06
CA PRO A 79 -5.77 -2.74 -35.28
C PRO A 79 -7.17 -2.14 -35.19
N ALA A 80 -7.47 -1.19 -36.08
CA ALA A 80 -8.73 -0.44 -36.07
C ALA A 80 -9.98 -1.27 -36.41
N ARG A 81 -9.82 -2.37 -37.15
CA ARG A 81 -10.92 -3.22 -37.64
C ARG A 81 -10.50 -4.69 -37.54
N ARG A 82 -11.48 -5.58 -37.27
CA ARG A 82 -11.34 -7.06 -37.19
C ARG A 82 -10.28 -7.51 -36.18
N TRP A 83 -10.68 -7.53 -34.90
CA TRP A 83 -9.78 -7.87 -33.80
C TRP A 83 -10.17 -9.14 -33.03
N THR A 84 -9.16 -9.77 -32.42
CA THR A 84 -9.26 -10.90 -31.49
C THR A 84 -9.41 -10.43 -30.03
N PRO A 85 -9.78 -11.30 -29.09
CA PRO A 85 -9.77 -10.98 -27.66
C PRO A 85 -8.34 -10.68 -27.15
N TYR A 86 -8.15 -9.52 -26.53
CA TYR A 86 -6.82 -8.99 -26.18
C TYR A 86 -6.35 -9.23 -24.74
N LEU A 87 -7.05 -10.07 -23.95
CA LEU A 87 -6.76 -10.15 -22.52
C LEU A 87 -5.35 -10.69 -22.28
N GLY A 88 -4.98 -11.80 -22.93
CA GLY A 88 -3.62 -12.33 -22.85
C GLY A 88 -2.57 -11.30 -23.27
N GLU A 89 -2.73 -10.69 -24.45
CA GLU A 89 -1.77 -9.71 -24.98
C GLU A 89 -1.63 -8.47 -24.08
N THR A 90 -2.73 -7.99 -23.49
CA THR A 90 -2.73 -6.87 -22.55
C THR A 90 -2.01 -7.24 -21.25
N LEU A 91 -2.23 -8.47 -20.76
CA LEU A 91 -1.58 -8.99 -19.56
C LEU A 91 -0.07 -9.22 -19.77
N ASP A 92 0.33 -9.73 -20.93
CA ASP A 92 1.74 -9.86 -21.31
C ASP A 92 2.43 -8.50 -21.37
N ALA A 93 1.79 -7.50 -22.00
CA ALA A 93 2.27 -6.11 -22.01
C ALA A 93 2.34 -5.50 -20.60
N GLY A 94 1.39 -5.85 -19.73
CA GLY A 94 1.44 -5.51 -18.32
C GLY A 94 2.67 -6.10 -17.63
N MET A 95 2.98 -7.38 -17.84
CA MET A 95 4.18 -8.02 -17.29
C MET A 95 5.46 -7.40 -17.82
N ALA A 96 5.53 -7.10 -19.13
CA ALA A 96 6.65 -6.38 -19.74
C ALA A 96 6.90 -5.02 -19.06
N THR A 97 5.81 -4.30 -18.78
CA THR A 97 5.85 -3.00 -18.09
C THR A 97 6.45 -3.15 -16.70
N LEU A 98 6.02 -4.13 -15.91
CA LEU A 98 6.54 -4.31 -14.56
C LEU A 98 8.04 -4.65 -14.54
N LEU A 99 8.50 -5.52 -15.45
CA LEU A 99 9.93 -5.84 -15.60
C LEU A 99 10.75 -4.61 -15.98
N ALA A 100 10.24 -3.78 -16.90
CA ALA A 100 10.88 -2.52 -17.28
C ALA A 100 10.91 -1.52 -16.12
N GLN A 101 9.81 -1.40 -15.37
CA GLN A 101 9.72 -0.48 -14.23
C GLN A 101 10.71 -0.85 -13.12
N GLU A 102 10.80 -2.13 -12.73
CA GLU A 102 11.77 -2.54 -11.70
C GLU A 102 13.22 -2.36 -12.19
N SER A 103 13.48 -2.55 -13.49
CA SER A 103 14.78 -2.28 -14.09
C SER A 103 15.12 -0.79 -14.06
N ILE A 104 14.17 0.10 -14.36
CA ILE A 104 14.35 1.56 -14.26
C ILE A 104 14.67 1.95 -12.82
N GLU A 105 13.89 1.47 -11.84
CA GLU A 105 14.14 1.79 -10.44
C GLU A 105 15.52 1.29 -9.98
N ALA A 106 15.94 0.09 -10.39
CA ALA A 106 17.28 -0.41 -10.10
C ALA A 106 18.40 0.50 -10.67
N VAL A 107 18.21 1.01 -11.89
CA VAL A 107 19.15 1.97 -12.48
C VAL A 107 19.12 3.31 -11.74
N ARG A 108 17.96 3.80 -11.32
CA ARG A 108 17.84 5.02 -10.53
C ARG A 108 18.55 4.92 -9.17
N PHE A 109 18.51 3.75 -8.52
CA PHE A 109 19.32 3.47 -7.33
C PHE A 109 20.82 3.57 -7.61
N VAL A 110 21.30 3.09 -8.76
CA VAL A 110 22.71 3.22 -9.17
C VAL A 110 23.13 4.69 -9.34
N TYR A 111 22.20 5.54 -9.77
CA TYR A 111 22.41 6.99 -9.87
C TYR A 111 22.19 7.76 -8.55
N GLY A 112 21.67 7.11 -7.51
CA GLY A 112 21.30 7.77 -6.25
C GLY A 112 20.07 8.66 -6.38
N GLU A 113 19.21 8.39 -7.36
CA GLU A 113 17.94 9.10 -7.58
C GLU A 113 16.81 8.54 -6.71
N GLU A 114 16.99 7.32 -6.19
CA GLU A 114 16.06 6.63 -5.31
C GLU A 114 16.66 6.40 -3.90
N PRO A 115 15.86 6.52 -2.83
CA PRO A 115 14.47 6.98 -2.80
C PRO A 115 14.34 8.45 -3.24
N GLN A 116 13.29 8.77 -3.97
CA GLN A 116 13.11 10.14 -4.50
C GLN A 116 13.07 11.18 -3.37
N SER A 117 13.70 12.33 -3.58
CA SER A 117 13.64 13.43 -2.63
C SER A 117 12.29 14.15 -2.70
N LEU A 118 11.69 14.38 -1.54
CA LEU A 118 10.52 15.24 -1.38
C LEU A 118 10.73 16.19 -0.19
N PRO A 119 11.13 17.45 -0.42
CA PRO A 119 11.44 18.40 0.65
C PRO A 119 10.29 18.57 1.68
N GLY A 120 10.66 18.60 2.97
CA GLY A 120 9.71 18.80 4.06
C GLY A 120 8.89 17.56 4.44
N LEU A 121 9.15 16.41 3.82
CA LEU A 121 8.51 15.15 4.21
C LEU A 121 9.26 14.53 5.40
N ASN A 122 8.53 14.21 6.46
CA ASN A 122 9.03 13.48 7.62
C ASN A 122 8.21 12.20 7.76
N LEU A 123 8.88 11.05 7.72
CA LEU A 123 8.22 9.75 7.80
C LEU A 123 8.41 9.09 9.17
N SER A 124 7.36 8.42 9.65
CA SER A 124 7.39 7.64 10.89
C SER A 124 7.79 6.18 10.65
N GLY A 125 8.57 5.62 11.58
CA GLY A 125 8.95 4.20 11.58
C GLY A 125 9.80 3.71 10.38
N THR A 126 10.32 4.57 9.50
CA THR A 126 11.00 4.12 8.27
C THR A 126 12.37 3.52 8.48
N SER A 127 12.81 2.73 7.50
CA SER A 127 14.02 1.92 7.59
C SER A 127 15.16 2.31 6.66
N PHE A 128 15.08 3.44 5.97
CA PHE A 128 16.12 3.77 4.99
C PHE A 128 17.45 4.14 5.66
N THR A 129 18.40 3.20 5.61
CA THR A 129 19.79 3.33 6.03
C THR A 129 20.69 3.50 4.81
N ALA A 130 20.71 4.69 4.21
CA ALA A 130 21.89 5.09 3.44
C ALA A 130 23.05 5.34 4.43
N PRO A 131 24.30 4.95 4.10
CA PRO A 131 25.42 5.00 5.04
C PRO A 131 25.79 6.38 5.60
N ASP A 132 25.26 7.48 5.04
CA ASP A 132 25.67 8.85 5.37
C ASP A 132 24.60 9.73 6.04
N ILE A 133 23.45 9.17 6.46
CA ILE A 133 22.36 9.96 7.05
C ILE A 133 21.93 9.37 8.40
N SER A 134 22.88 9.29 9.34
CA SER A 134 22.63 8.92 10.73
C SER A 134 22.57 10.17 11.62
N ALA A 135 21.41 10.41 12.22
CA ALA A 135 21.11 11.22 13.41
C ALA A 135 20.03 12.29 13.15
N ASN A 136 18.85 12.06 13.72
CA ASN A 136 17.64 12.90 13.72
C ASN A 136 16.76 12.75 12.49
N GLY A 137 15.54 12.21 12.70
CA GLY A 137 14.35 12.27 11.83
C GLY A 137 14.58 12.57 10.35
N HIS A 138 14.33 11.56 9.51
CA HIS A 138 14.39 11.61 8.06
C HIS A 138 13.78 12.90 7.48
N ASN A 139 14.63 13.81 6.98
CA ASN A 139 14.20 15.06 6.36
C ASN A 139 14.24 14.93 4.83
N GLY A 140 13.08 14.67 4.23
CA GLY A 140 12.82 15.05 2.84
C GLY A 140 13.06 13.99 1.75
N HIS A 141 12.88 12.70 2.05
CA HIS A 141 12.88 11.62 1.05
C HIS A 141 11.66 10.71 1.20
N LEU A 142 11.21 10.13 0.10
CA LEU A 142 10.18 9.09 0.04
C LEU A 142 10.73 7.77 0.59
N ASN A 143 9.86 6.77 0.75
CA ASN A 143 10.25 5.50 1.33
C ASN A 143 11.09 4.63 0.37
N GLY A 144 10.74 4.63 -0.93
CA GLY A 144 11.25 3.63 -1.86
C GLY A 144 10.80 2.20 -1.47
N PRO A 145 11.52 1.14 -1.89
CA PRO A 145 11.13 -0.24 -1.62
C PRO A 145 11.15 -0.53 -0.11
N ILE A 146 10.08 -1.12 0.40
CA ILE A 146 10.02 -1.63 1.80
C ILE A 146 11.09 -2.70 1.98
N ASP A 147 11.78 -2.72 3.12
CA ASP A 147 12.76 -3.77 3.40
C ASP A 147 12.14 -5.09 3.87
N ASP A 148 12.95 -6.14 3.93
CA ASP A 148 12.47 -7.46 4.33
C ASP A 148 12.20 -7.60 5.84
N ILE A 149 12.78 -6.74 6.69
CA ILE A 149 12.56 -6.76 8.14
C ILE A 149 11.13 -6.27 8.43
N GLN A 150 10.73 -5.17 7.81
CA GLN A 150 9.40 -4.60 7.88
C GLN A 150 8.36 -5.49 7.22
N LEU A 151 8.67 -6.10 6.06
CA LEU A 151 7.78 -7.10 5.47
C LEU A 151 7.49 -8.24 6.47
N ARG A 152 8.52 -8.74 7.16
CA ARG A 152 8.36 -9.80 8.17
C ARG A 152 7.58 -9.34 9.40
N SER A 153 7.73 -8.08 9.84
CA SER A 153 7.00 -7.56 11.00
C SER A 153 5.48 -7.51 10.74
N TRP A 154 5.06 -7.09 9.55
CA TRP A 154 3.65 -7.13 9.13
C TRP A 154 3.15 -8.52 8.74
N GLY A 155 4.05 -9.46 8.45
CA GLY A 155 3.71 -10.81 8.02
C GLY A 155 2.71 -11.54 8.93
N ILE A 156 2.86 -11.38 10.25
CA ILE A 156 1.93 -11.99 11.22
C ILE A 156 0.51 -11.43 11.04
N GLN A 157 0.38 -10.11 10.89
CA GLN A 157 -0.91 -9.45 10.73
C GLN A 157 -1.58 -9.76 9.38
N LEU A 158 -0.78 -9.96 8.33
CA LEU A 158 -1.27 -10.40 7.01
C LEU A 158 -1.79 -11.85 7.07
N VAL A 159 -1.16 -12.72 7.85
CA VAL A 159 -1.52 -14.14 7.96
C VAL A 159 -2.73 -14.36 8.88
N ASP A 160 -2.82 -13.64 10.00
CA ASP A 160 -3.94 -13.75 10.95
C ASP A 160 -5.16 -12.92 10.55
N GLY A 161 -5.03 -12.06 9.54
CA GLY A 161 -6.11 -11.29 8.93
C GLY A 161 -6.42 -9.97 9.65
N ARG A 162 -5.61 -9.54 10.62
CA ARG A 162 -5.68 -8.19 11.22
C ARG A 162 -5.37 -7.10 10.20
N MET A 163 -4.48 -7.39 9.26
CA MET A 163 -4.23 -6.59 8.07
C MET A 163 -4.74 -7.38 6.86
N PRO A 164 -5.91 -7.04 6.31
CA PRO A 164 -6.53 -7.87 5.27
C PRO A 164 -5.78 -7.83 3.94
N GLY A 165 -5.02 -6.77 3.67
CA GLY A 165 -4.28 -6.56 2.44
C GLY A 165 -3.83 -5.11 2.31
N PHE A 166 -3.61 -4.64 1.08
CA PHE A 166 -3.18 -3.28 0.81
C PHE A 166 -3.95 -2.59 -0.32
N ALA A 167 -4.04 -1.27 -0.27
CA ALA A 167 -4.57 -0.43 -1.34
C ALA A 167 -3.41 0.36 -1.97
N ALA A 168 -3.18 0.19 -3.27
CA ALA A 168 -2.24 1.01 -4.02
C ALA A 168 -2.98 2.21 -4.63
N ILE A 169 -2.72 3.41 -4.13
CA ILE A 169 -3.28 4.65 -4.66
C ILE A 169 -2.29 5.25 -5.64
N VAL A 170 -2.72 5.43 -6.89
CA VAL A 170 -1.89 5.94 -7.99
C VAL A 170 -2.48 7.25 -8.50
N GLY A 171 -1.73 8.35 -8.39
CA GLY A 171 -2.13 9.66 -8.91
C GLY A 171 -2.51 10.66 -7.82
N ALA A 172 -3.56 11.45 -8.05
CA ALA A 172 -4.01 12.48 -7.11
C ALA A 172 -5.53 12.54 -7.05
N ALA A 173 -6.05 12.71 -5.84
CA ALA A 173 -7.47 12.89 -5.61
C ALA A 173 -7.94 14.27 -6.07
N LYS A 174 -9.25 14.42 -6.26
CA LYS A 174 -9.90 15.69 -6.66
C LYS A 174 -9.51 16.89 -5.77
N SER A 175 -9.39 16.69 -4.45
CA SER A 175 -8.98 17.70 -3.48
C SER A 175 -8.18 17.08 -2.34
N ASN A 176 -7.54 17.92 -1.51
CA ASN A 176 -6.77 17.45 -0.35
C ASN A 176 -7.68 16.78 0.70
N GLU A 177 -8.85 17.34 0.96
CA GLU A 177 -9.81 16.79 1.92
C GLU A 177 -10.32 15.41 1.48
N VAL A 178 -10.53 15.22 0.17
CA VAL A 178 -10.87 13.92 -0.41
C VAL A 178 -9.73 12.92 -0.24
N ALA A 179 -8.48 13.34 -0.49
CA ALA A 179 -7.30 12.49 -0.27
C ALA A 179 -7.21 12.00 1.18
N VAL A 180 -7.35 12.92 2.14
CA VAL A 180 -7.35 12.59 3.57
C VAL A 180 -8.48 11.62 3.90
N LYS A 181 -9.71 11.88 3.43
CA LYS A 181 -10.86 11.01 3.67
C LYS A 181 -10.64 9.60 3.12
N ILE A 182 -10.16 9.45 1.88
CA ILE A 182 -9.85 8.13 1.29
C ILE A 182 -8.85 7.36 2.18
N VAL A 183 -7.75 8.01 2.58
CA VAL A 183 -6.71 7.39 3.40
C VAL A 183 -7.25 7.00 4.78
N ARG A 184 -7.98 7.90 5.46
CA ARG A 184 -8.56 7.60 6.77
C ARG A 184 -9.59 6.47 6.71
N GLU A 185 -10.37 6.39 5.64
CA GLU A 185 -11.32 5.29 5.43
C GLU A 185 -10.60 3.94 5.25
N LEU A 186 -9.46 3.91 4.56
CA LEU A 186 -8.65 2.69 4.43
C LEU A 186 -7.98 2.31 5.77
N GLN A 187 -7.45 3.28 6.52
CA GLN A 187 -6.84 3.05 7.83
C GLN A 187 -7.83 2.52 8.87
N ARG A 188 -9.06 3.06 8.92
CA ARG A 188 -10.14 2.56 9.80
C ARG A 188 -10.45 1.07 9.59
N ARG A 189 -10.11 0.56 8.41
CA ARG A 189 -10.31 -0.84 8.00
C ARG A 189 -9.03 -1.67 8.10
N ASN A 190 -7.98 -1.11 8.73
CA ASN A 190 -6.63 -1.68 8.86
C ASN A 190 -5.99 -2.10 7.53
N ILE A 191 -6.38 -1.44 6.42
CA ILE A 191 -5.79 -1.72 5.10
C ILE A 191 -4.48 -0.94 4.99
N LEU A 192 -3.40 -1.62 4.60
CA LEU A 192 -2.10 -1.01 4.33
C LEU A 192 -2.18 -0.14 3.07
N ILE A 193 -1.59 1.05 3.07
CA ILE A 193 -1.79 2.04 2.00
C ILE A 193 -0.45 2.34 1.34
N PHE A 194 -0.39 2.17 0.03
CA PHE A 194 0.77 2.45 -0.79
C PHE A 194 0.46 3.62 -1.71
N LEU A 195 1.25 4.70 -1.63
CA LEU A 195 1.03 5.91 -2.39
C LEU A 195 2.09 6.04 -3.47
N CYS A 196 1.65 6.20 -4.72
CA CYS A 196 2.55 6.48 -5.83
C CYS A 196 1.87 7.30 -6.93
N GLY A 197 2.63 7.67 -7.97
CA GLY A 197 2.09 8.33 -9.14
C GLY A 197 1.71 9.80 -8.92
N ASN A 198 1.48 10.47 -10.05
CA ASN A 198 0.99 11.84 -10.09
C ASN A 198 -0.02 12.03 -11.23
N VAL A 199 -0.70 13.16 -11.21
CA VAL A 199 -1.50 13.71 -12.30
C VAL A 199 -1.00 15.14 -12.50
N ASN A 200 -0.42 15.42 -13.67
CA ASN A 200 0.11 16.74 -14.00
C ASN A 200 1.10 17.28 -12.94
N GLY A 201 1.97 16.43 -12.41
CA GLY A 201 2.97 16.78 -11.39
C GLY A 201 2.44 16.82 -9.95
N ARG A 202 1.14 16.61 -9.73
CA ARG A 202 0.55 16.52 -8.39
C ARG A 202 0.30 15.06 -7.99
N SER A 203 0.83 14.64 -6.85
CA SER A 203 0.61 13.32 -6.25
C SER A 203 -0.28 13.45 -5.01
N ILE A 204 -0.97 12.37 -4.64
CA ILE A 204 -1.66 12.25 -3.35
C ILE A 204 -0.70 12.45 -2.18
N ILE A 205 0.59 12.14 -2.33
CA ILE A 205 1.60 12.36 -1.30
C ILE A 205 1.71 13.86 -0.97
N HIS A 206 1.69 14.74 -1.98
CA HIS A 206 1.67 16.19 -1.76
C HIS A 206 0.40 16.63 -1.02
N GLN A 207 -0.75 16.05 -1.40
CA GLN A 207 -2.03 16.38 -0.77
C GLN A 207 -2.05 16.04 0.71
N LEU A 208 -1.53 14.86 1.08
CA LEU A 208 -1.46 14.42 2.47
C LEU A 208 -0.42 15.20 3.28
N GLN A 209 0.72 15.52 2.67
CA GLN A 209 1.77 16.32 3.31
C GLN A 209 1.28 17.72 3.66
N GLU A 210 0.55 18.38 2.75
CA GLU A 210 -0.01 19.71 2.97
C GLU A 210 -1.05 19.74 4.10
N GLU A 211 -1.82 18.67 4.26
CA GLU A 211 -2.80 18.50 5.36
C GLU A 211 -2.15 18.00 6.66
N GLY A 212 -0.82 17.85 6.70
CA GLY A 212 -0.08 17.41 7.88
C GLY A 212 -0.38 15.98 8.29
N VAL A 213 -0.79 15.11 7.36
CA VAL A 213 -1.02 13.69 7.63
C VAL A 213 0.32 12.99 7.83
N GLU A 214 0.50 12.37 9.00
CA GLU A 214 1.66 11.54 9.28
C GLU A 214 1.67 10.28 8.41
N MET A 215 2.76 10.09 7.67
CA MET A 215 2.98 8.97 6.77
C MET A 215 4.19 8.16 7.25
N GLY A 216 4.16 6.84 7.06
CA GLY A 216 5.21 5.96 7.52
C GLY A 216 4.73 4.55 7.85
N TYR A 217 5.66 3.74 8.35
CA TYR A 217 5.38 2.36 8.73
C TYR A 217 4.43 2.26 9.93
N ASP A 218 4.49 3.23 10.85
CA ASP A 218 3.65 3.25 12.04
C ASP A 218 2.19 3.53 11.67
N THR A 219 1.94 4.40 10.68
CA THR A 219 0.58 4.77 10.26
C THR A 219 0.02 3.91 9.11
N TYR A 220 0.78 2.94 8.61
CA TYR A 220 0.44 2.14 7.42
C TYR A 220 0.20 2.96 6.14
N ILE A 221 0.76 4.17 6.05
CA ILE A 221 0.69 5.02 4.85
C ILE A 221 2.10 5.15 4.26
N ILE A 222 2.40 4.38 3.22
CA ILE A 222 3.77 4.27 2.69
C ILE A 222 3.88 5.05 1.38
N PRO A 223 4.63 6.17 1.36
CA PRO A 223 4.83 6.94 0.14
C PRO A 223 6.02 6.38 -0.64
N PHE A 224 5.71 5.68 -1.73
CA PHE A 224 6.72 4.99 -2.55
C PHE A 224 7.47 5.91 -3.50
N GLY A 225 6.76 6.75 -4.24
CA GLY A 225 7.32 7.58 -5.30
C GLY A 225 6.31 8.59 -5.82
N ILE A 226 6.76 9.69 -6.43
CA ILE A 226 5.84 10.67 -7.06
C ILE A 226 5.46 10.27 -8.49
N ASP A 227 6.09 9.25 -9.07
CA ASP A 227 5.77 8.76 -10.41
C ASP A 227 5.10 7.37 -10.40
N THR A 228 4.57 6.98 -11.55
CA THR A 228 3.84 5.72 -11.73
C THR A 228 4.79 4.51 -11.76
N ILE A 229 6.09 4.71 -12.01
CA ILE A 229 7.10 3.64 -12.05
C ILE A 229 7.26 3.03 -10.65
N SER A 230 7.23 3.86 -9.61
CA SER A 230 7.36 3.42 -8.21
C SER A 230 6.19 2.56 -7.72
N ALA A 231 5.11 2.41 -8.49
CA ALA A 231 4.08 1.41 -8.23
C ALA A 231 4.64 -0.03 -8.25
N VAL A 232 5.78 -0.24 -8.91
CA VAL A 232 6.48 -1.53 -8.93
C VAL A 232 6.89 -1.98 -7.53
N TYR A 233 7.17 -1.06 -6.59
CA TYR A 233 7.49 -1.42 -5.20
C TYR A 233 6.32 -2.11 -4.48
N ALA A 234 5.07 -1.72 -4.79
CA ALA A 234 3.87 -2.39 -4.26
C ALA A 234 3.76 -3.83 -4.77
N LEU A 235 4.06 -4.04 -6.06
CA LEU A 235 4.00 -5.36 -6.68
C LEU A 235 5.19 -6.23 -6.25
N GLY A 236 6.37 -5.65 -6.06
CA GLY A 236 7.53 -6.29 -5.45
C GLY A 236 7.26 -6.71 -4.00
N PHE A 237 6.52 -5.92 -3.21
CA PHE A 237 6.04 -6.30 -1.88
C PHE A 237 5.09 -7.52 -1.95
N ALA A 238 4.18 -7.54 -2.91
CA ALA A 238 3.26 -8.67 -3.14
C ALA A 238 4.02 -9.95 -3.55
N VAL A 239 5.02 -9.85 -4.43
CA VAL A 239 5.88 -10.98 -4.79
C VAL A 239 6.64 -11.50 -3.57
N ARG A 240 7.27 -10.62 -2.78
CA ARG A 240 7.98 -11.06 -1.57
C ARG A 240 7.06 -11.69 -0.54
N SER A 241 5.82 -11.23 -0.42
CA SER A 241 4.83 -11.90 0.44
C SER A 241 4.64 -13.37 0.05
N ALA A 242 4.63 -13.69 -1.24
CA ALA A 242 4.56 -15.07 -1.74
C ALA A 242 5.86 -15.86 -1.48
N LEU A 243 7.03 -15.23 -1.67
CA LEU A 243 8.32 -15.87 -1.44
C LEU A 243 8.57 -16.15 0.05
N THR A 244 8.27 -15.19 0.92
CA THR A 244 8.51 -15.28 2.37
C THR A 244 7.47 -16.11 3.09
N PHE A 245 6.17 -15.86 2.87
CA PHE A 245 5.09 -16.52 3.62
C PHE A 245 4.47 -17.69 2.87
N GLY A 246 4.45 -17.63 1.54
CA GLY A 246 3.97 -18.72 0.68
C GLY A 246 5.00 -19.82 0.45
N GLY A 247 6.28 -19.59 0.78
CA GLY A 247 7.37 -20.55 0.59
C GLY A 247 7.70 -20.83 -0.89
N MET A 248 7.26 -19.96 -1.80
CA MET A 248 7.56 -20.06 -3.22
C MET A 248 9.00 -19.68 -3.51
N LYS A 249 9.53 -20.19 -4.63
CA LYS A 249 10.87 -19.85 -5.13
C LYS A 249 10.78 -18.91 -6.32
N GLY A 250 11.85 -18.16 -6.57
CA GLY A 250 11.98 -17.35 -7.77
C GLY A 250 11.74 -18.18 -9.05
N GLY A 251 11.07 -17.57 -10.03
CA GLY A 251 10.73 -18.21 -11.31
C GLY A 251 9.46 -19.06 -11.27
N GLN A 252 8.86 -19.31 -10.09
CA GLN A 252 7.55 -19.95 -9.96
C GLN A 252 6.41 -18.94 -10.22
N SER A 253 6.48 -18.23 -11.35
CA SER A 253 5.62 -17.07 -11.65
C SER A 253 4.14 -17.37 -11.52
N ARG A 254 3.67 -18.49 -12.07
CA ARG A 254 2.26 -18.90 -11.96
C ARG A 254 1.82 -19.10 -10.51
N ASP A 255 2.63 -19.76 -9.69
CA ASP A 255 2.27 -20.06 -8.30
C ASP A 255 2.30 -18.78 -7.44
N ILE A 256 3.24 -17.88 -7.71
CA ILE A 256 3.32 -16.56 -7.08
C ILE A 256 2.10 -15.70 -7.43
N LEU A 257 1.69 -15.66 -8.70
CA LEU A 257 0.49 -14.92 -9.12
C LEU A 257 -0.78 -15.53 -8.49
N MET A 258 -0.87 -16.87 -8.43
CA MET A 258 -1.99 -17.56 -7.79
C MET A 258 -2.02 -17.35 -6.26
N TYR A 259 -0.87 -17.27 -5.60
CA TYR A 259 -0.78 -16.91 -4.19
C TYR A 259 -1.34 -15.52 -3.95
N ASN A 260 -0.84 -14.53 -4.71
CA ASN A 260 -1.27 -13.15 -4.58
C ASN A 260 -2.77 -12.98 -4.81
N LYS A 261 -3.30 -13.60 -5.87
CA LYS A 261 -4.74 -13.61 -6.15
C LYS A 261 -5.57 -14.11 -4.97
N ASN A 262 -5.12 -15.17 -4.29
CA ASN A 262 -5.93 -15.87 -3.29
C ASN A 262 -5.65 -15.47 -1.83
N ARG A 263 -4.49 -14.89 -1.55
CA ARG A 263 -4.00 -14.61 -0.18
C ARG A 263 -3.72 -13.14 0.09
N VAL A 264 -3.41 -12.35 -0.94
CA VAL A 264 -3.12 -10.93 -0.78
C VAL A 264 -4.31 -10.13 -1.30
N PHE A 265 -5.14 -9.60 -0.39
CA PHE A 265 -6.33 -8.85 -0.78
C PHE A 265 -6.01 -7.41 -1.15
N ALA A 266 -5.30 -7.24 -2.26
CA ALA A 266 -4.91 -5.93 -2.76
C ALA A 266 -5.76 -5.42 -3.93
N PHE A 267 -5.88 -4.10 -4.03
CA PHE A 267 -6.56 -3.40 -5.13
C PHE A 267 -5.88 -2.06 -5.43
N VAL A 268 -6.11 -1.54 -6.63
CA VAL A 268 -5.55 -0.27 -7.09
C VAL A 268 -6.65 0.79 -7.14
N LEU A 269 -6.40 1.96 -6.56
CA LEU A 269 -7.19 3.17 -6.73
C LEU A 269 -6.44 4.11 -7.69
N ALA A 270 -6.87 4.19 -8.94
CA ALA A 270 -6.33 5.11 -9.91
C ALA A 270 -7.08 6.45 -9.83
N LEU A 271 -6.42 7.47 -9.27
CA LEU A 271 -7.02 8.78 -9.02
C LEU A 271 -6.55 9.83 -10.05
N GLY A 272 -7.50 10.54 -10.61
CA GLY A 272 -7.35 11.51 -11.70
C GLY A 272 -7.09 10.86 -13.05
N GLU A 273 -6.53 11.65 -13.97
CA GLU A 273 -6.36 11.22 -15.37
C GLU A 273 -5.45 9.99 -15.48
N VAL A 274 -5.91 9.00 -16.26
CA VAL A 274 -5.22 7.74 -16.50
C VAL A 274 -4.50 7.81 -17.86
N ASP A 275 -3.19 8.03 -17.82
CA ASP A 275 -2.31 7.98 -18.99
C ASP A 275 -1.96 6.54 -19.40
N ASP A 276 -1.22 6.40 -20.51
CA ASP A 276 -0.84 5.10 -21.05
C ASP A 276 0.03 4.28 -20.08
N LEU A 277 0.91 4.94 -19.33
CA LEU A 277 1.81 4.29 -18.38
C LEU A 277 0.97 3.69 -17.24
N LYS A 278 0.01 4.44 -16.70
CA LYS A 278 -0.93 3.95 -15.70
C LYS A 278 -1.76 2.78 -16.23
N TYR A 279 -2.24 2.82 -17.48
CA TYR A 279 -2.92 1.66 -18.09
C TYR A 279 -2.02 0.43 -18.18
N ALA A 280 -0.75 0.62 -18.54
CA ALA A 280 0.22 -0.47 -18.69
C ALA A 280 0.56 -1.10 -17.32
N THR A 281 0.84 -0.28 -16.31
CA THR A 281 1.09 -0.73 -14.93
C THR A 281 -0.16 -1.40 -14.32
N ALA A 282 -1.35 -0.84 -14.55
CA ALA A 282 -2.62 -1.43 -14.14
C ALA A 282 -2.84 -2.81 -14.76
N ALA A 283 -2.51 -3.00 -16.05
CA ALA A 283 -2.54 -4.31 -16.68
C ALA A 283 -1.60 -5.32 -15.98
N GLY A 284 -0.44 -4.85 -15.53
CA GLY A 284 0.47 -5.59 -14.67
C GLY A 284 -0.18 -6.01 -13.34
N ALA A 285 -0.85 -5.09 -12.65
CA ALA A 285 -1.56 -5.40 -11.39
C ALA A 285 -2.70 -6.42 -11.58
N ILE A 286 -3.39 -6.39 -12.73
CA ILE A 286 -4.44 -7.38 -13.04
C ILE A 286 -3.85 -8.80 -13.08
N ASN A 287 -2.60 -9.01 -13.54
CA ASN A 287 -1.97 -10.34 -13.51
C ASN A 287 -1.92 -10.96 -12.11
N PHE A 288 -1.77 -10.13 -11.08
CA PHE A 288 -1.74 -10.55 -9.67
C PHE A 288 -3.15 -10.84 -9.11
N GLY A 289 -4.20 -10.64 -9.91
CA GLY A 289 -5.58 -10.71 -9.47
C GLY A 289 -6.02 -9.48 -8.67
N PHE A 290 -5.32 -8.36 -8.83
CA PHE A 290 -5.66 -7.09 -8.18
C PHE A 290 -6.54 -6.25 -9.11
N PRO A 291 -7.79 -5.92 -8.72
CA PRO A 291 -8.67 -5.09 -9.51
C PRO A 291 -8.24 -3.63 -9.44
N VAL A 292 -8.61 -2.88 -10.47
CA VAL A 292 -8.33 -1.44 -10.59
C VAL A 292 -9.63 -0.67 -10.60
N ILE A 293 -9.74 0.30 -9.71
CA ILE A 293 -10.90 1.19 -9.60
C ILE A 293 -10.41 2.58 -9.94
N ALA A 294 -11.00 3.20 -10.96
CA ALA A 294 -10.64 4.55 -11.40
C ALA A 294 -11.73 5.54 -11.03
N ASP A 295 -11.34 6.73 -10.58
CA ASP A 295 -12.26 7.83 -10.27
C ASP A 295 -12.62 8.71 -11.48
N THR A 296 -12.23 8.28 -12.69
CA THR A 296 -12.48 8.94 -13.96
C THR A 296 -13.28 8.05 -14.91
N ILE A 297 -13.89 8.66 -15.94
CA ILE A 297 -14.64 7.95 -16.98
C ILE A 297 -13.67 7.18 -17.86
N ILE A 298 -13.62 5.86 -17.66
CA ILE A 298 -12.81 4.95 -18.47
C ILE A 298 -13.65 3.72 -18.84
N PRO A 299 -13.30 2.99 -19.91
CA PRO A 299 -13.96 1.73 -20.20
C PRO A 299 -13.76 0.71 -19.07
N GLU A 300 -14.71 -0.20 -18.90
CA GLU A 300 -14.64 -1.22 -17.86
C GLU A 300 -14.21 -2.59 -18.40
N ILE A 301 -13.67 -3.42 -17.51
CA ILE A 301 -13.39 -4.84 -17.78
C ILE A 301 -14.12 -5.65 -16.71
N LEU A 302 -15.39 -5.93 -16.99
CA LEU A 302 -16.30 -6.68 -16.13
C LEU A 302 -16.11 -8.22 -16.12
N PRO A 303 -15.50 -8.88 -17.13
CA PRO A 303 -15.35 -10.34 -17.09
C PRO A 303 -14.52 -10.83 -15.89
N THR A 304 -15.01 -11.87 -15.23
CA THR A 304 -14.31 -12.54 -14.12
C THR A 304 -13.28 -13.54 -14.65
N GLY A 305 -12.23 -13.84 -13.87
CA GLY A 305 -11.32 -14.94 -14.18
C GLY A 305 -9.92 -14.73 -13.62
N VAL A 306 -9.33 -13.57 -13.87
CA VAL A 306 -8.05 -13.18 -13.27
C VAL A 306 -8.25 -12.59 -11.87
N THR A 307 -9.05 -11.53 -11.72
CA THR A 307 -9.55 -11.08 -10.39
C THR A 307 -10.77 -11.88 -9.95
N THR A 308 -11.21 -11.63 -8.71
CA THR A 308 -12.39 -12.26 -8.09
C THR A 308 -13.69 -11.83 -8.77
N TYR A 309 -13.87 -10.52 -8.99
CA TYR A 309 -15.02 -9.94 -9.67
C TYR A 309 -14.55 -9.20 -10.95
N GLU A 310 -14.74 -7.89 -11.03
CA GLU A 310 -14.31 -7.08 -12.16
C GLU A 310 -12.78 -6.86 -12.16
N HIS A 311 -12.15 -6.75 -13.35
CA HIS A 311 -10.74 -6.34 -13.46
C HIS A 311 -10.58 -4.83 -13.37
N VAL A 312 -11.48 -4.09 -14.03
CA VAL A 312 -11.45 -2.63 -14.08
C VAL A 312 -12.86 -2.08 -13.92
N VAL A 313 -13.04 -1.20 -12.95
CA VAL A 313 -14.30 -0.50 -12.64
C VAL A 313 -14.10 1.01 -12.76
N SER A 314 -15.02 1.68 -13.43
CA SER A 314 -15.00 3.14 -13.57
C SER A 314 -16.06 3.74 -12.64
N MET A 315 -15.62 4.60 -11.73
CA MET A 315 -16.48 5.34 -10.80
C MET A 315 -16.16 6.83 -10.88
N PRO A 316 -16.61 7.53 -11.93
CA PRO A 316 -16.36 8.96 -12.09
C PRO A 316 -16.73 9.71 -10.80
N PHE A 317 -15.78 10.38 -10.16
CA PHE A 317 -15.93 10.84 -8.78
C PHE A 317 -17.18 11.71 -8.57
N ASN A 318 -17.46 12.61 -9.53
CA ASN A 318 -18.60 13.51 -9.47
C ASN A 318 -19.96 12.83 -9.75
N GLU A 319 -19.96 11.60 -10.26
CA GLU A 319 -21.16 10.81 -10.54
C GLU A 319 -21.48 9.83 -9.40
N ILE A 320 -20.57 9.68 -8.43
CA ILE A 320 -20.83 8.88 -7.22
C ILE A 320 -21.94 9.57 -6.42
N ALA A 321 -22.99 8.81 -6.10
CA ALA A 321 -24.09 9.31 -5.27
C ALA A 321 -23.59 9.60 -3.85
N GLY A 322 -23.80 10.80 -3.34
CA GLY A 322 -23.42 11.23 -1.98
C GLY A 322 -23.82 12.69 -1.76
N ALA A 323 -24.08 13.06 -0.52
CA ALA A 323 -24.45 14.42 -0.14
C ALA A 323 -23.31 15.42 -0.39
N ASP A 324 -22.07 14.99 -0.17
CA ASP A 324 -20.85 15.78 -0.37
C ASP A 324 -19.69 14.91 -0.93
N ASP A 325 -18.54 15.55 -1.15
CA ASP A 325 -17.35 14.89 -1.68
C ASP A 325 -16.74 13.87 -0.67
N LEU A 326 -17.00 14.02 0.63
CA LEU A 326 -16.48 13.08 1.65
C LEU A 326 -17.28 11.78 1.66
N GLU A 327 -18.60 11.85 1.51
CA GLU A 327 -19.45 10.67 1.37
C GLU A 327 -19.17 9.92 0.05
N ARG A 328 -18.86 10.66 -1.02
CA ARG A 328 -18.42 10.06 -2.30
C ARG A 328 -17.09 9.32 -2.16
N ALA A 329 -16.12 9.91 -1.46
CA ALA A 329 -14.85 9.28 -1.17
C ALA A 329 -15.00 7.97 -0.38
N GLU A 330 -15.91 7.97 0.60
CA GLU A 330 -16.23 6.76 1.38
C GLU A 330 -16.82 5.65 0.51
N LYS A 331 -17.79 5.98 -0.35
CA LYS A 331 -18.40 5.02 -1.28
C LYS A 331 -17.42 4.49 -2.33
N LEU A 332 -16.47 5.31 -2.78
CA LEU A 332 -15.39 4.87 -3.66
C LEU A 332 -14.55 3.78 -2.99
N VAL A 333 -14.11 4.03 -1.74
CA VAL A 333 -13.34 3.06 -0.95
C VAL A 333 -14.16 1.79 -0.69
N GLN A 334 -15.43 1.94 -0.31
CA GLN A 334 -16.33 0.81 -0.08
C GLN A 334 -16.46 -0.06 -1.34
N LYS A 335 -16.70 0.54 -2.50
CA LYS A 335 -16.83 -0.21 -3.75
C LYS A 335 -15.52 -0.93 -4.13
N ALA A 336 -14.36 -0.31 -3.90
CA ALA A 336 -13.08 -0.95 -4.15
C ALA A 336 -12.86 -2.21 -3.28
N ILE A 337 -13.23 -2.12 -2.00
CA ILE A 337 -13.21 -3.24 -1.05
C ILE A 337 -14.15 -4.36 -1.49
N GLU A 338 -15.36 -4.02 -1.94
CA GLU A 338 -16.34 -4.97 -2.47
C GLU A 338 -15.84 -5.68 -3.73
N VAL A 339 -15.32 -4.94 -4.70
CA VAL A 339 -14.78 -5.47 -5.98
C VAL A 339 -13.58 -6.39 -5.73
N ARG A 340 -12.76 -6.11 -4.71
CA ARG A 340 -11.69 -7.04 -4.34
C ARG A 340 -12.19 -8.23 -3.52
N GLY A 341 -13.35 -8.12 -2.88
CA GLY A 341 -13.90 -9.13 -1.98
C GLY A 341 -13.22 -9.14 -0.60
N VAL A 342 -12.72 -7.98 -0.15
CA VAL A 342 -12.08 -7.85 1.17
C VAL A 342 -13.17 -7.96 2.24
N LYS A 343 -13.08 -8.99 3.10
CA LYS A 343 -13.97 -9.13 4.25
C LYS A 343 -13.42 -8.33 5.42
N VAL A 344 -13.76 -7.06 5.49
CA VAL A 344 -13.35 -6.21 6.61
C VAL A 344 -14.24 -6.50 7.82
N ARG A 345 -13.63 -6.84 8.96
CA ARG A 345 -14.31 -6.83 10.25
C ARG A 345 -14.16 -5.43 10.84
N ILE A 346 -15.09 -4.54 10.51
CA ILE A 346 -15.12 -3.22 11.14
C ILE A 346 -15.77 -3.43 12.51
N ALA A 347 -14.97 -3.34 13.57
CA ALA A 347 -15.51 -3.07 14.89
C ALA A 347 -15.75 -1.55 14.93
N GLU A 348 -16.98 -1.12 14.70
CA GLU A 348 -17.32 0.30 14.80
C GLU A 348 -17.35 0.66 16.30
N VAL A 349 -16.30 1.36 16.74
CA VAL A 349 -16.21 1.87 18.11
C VAL A 349 -16.71 3.33 18.08
N PRO A 350 -17.80 3.68 18.79
CA PRO A 350 -18.40 5.00 18.74
C PRO A 350 -17.58 6.03 19.54
N VAL A 351 -16.39 6.36 19.05
CA VAL A 351 -15.47 7.35 19.64
C VAL A 351 -15.26 8.54 18.70
N PRO A 352 -15.04 9.76 19.24
CA PRO A 352 -14.87 10.98 18.44
C PRO A 352 -13.48 11.10 17.78
N VAL A 353 -12.65 10.05 17.86
CA VAL A 353 -11.29 10.01 17.34
C VAL A 353 -11.11 8.81 16.41
N PRO A 354 -10.17 8.86 15.45
CA PRO A 354 -9.80 7.68 14.68
C PRO A 354 -9.40 6.50 15.58
N TYR A 355 -9.86 5.30 15.27
CA TYR A 355 -9.58 4.07 16.00
C TYR A 355 -9.18 2.96 15.03
N GLY A 356 -8.14 2.19 15.38
CA GLY A 356 -7.61 1.10 14.57
C GLY A 356 -6.18 0.75 14.96
N SER A 357 -5.68 -0.39 14.50
CA SER A 357 -4.32 -0.87 14.81
C SER A 357 -3.23 0.02 14.22
N ALA A 358 -3.55 0.83 13.20
CA ALA A 358 -2.63 1.79 12.61
C ALA A 358 -2.25 2.97 13.53
N PHE A 359 -2.90 3.13 14.69
CA PHE A 359 -2.53 4.13 15.71
C PHE A 359 -1.79 3.50 16.89
N GLU A 360 -1.60 2.18 16.88
CA GLU A 360 -0.84 1.48 17.91
C GLU A 360 0.65 1.81 17.78
N GLY A 361 1.28 2.22 18.89
CA GLY A 361 2.70 2.60 18.90
C GLY A 361 2.98 4.08 18.62
N GLU A 362 1.94 4.90 18.39
CA GLU A 362 2.10 6.36 18.26
C GLU A 362 2.81 6.93 19.50
N ARG A 363 3.86 7.73 19.28
CA ARG A 363 4.63 8.34 20.36
C ARG A 363 4.07 9.70 20.75
N VAL A 364 3.33 9.74 21.85
CA VAL A 364 2.90 11.01 22.47
C VAL A 364 4.05 11.66 23.23
N ARG A 365 4.49 12.84 22.80
CA ARG A 365 5.54 13.62 23.49
C ARG A 365 4.92 14.52 24.56
N LYS A 366 5.73 14.94 25.54
CA LYS A 366 5.28 15.81 26.65
C LYS A 366 4.62 17.11 26.18
N ALA A 367 5.05 17.67 25.05
CA ALA A 367 4.48 18.89 24.48
C ALA A 367 3.05 18.69 23.93
N ASP A 368 2.75 17.47 23.48
CA ASP A 368 1.49 17.10 22.82
C ASP A 368 0.54 16.35 23.77
N MET A 369 0.96 16.11 25.01
CA MET A 369 0.24 15.32 26.01
C MET A 369 -0.77 16.17 26.81
N ARG A 370 -2.05 15.77 26.80
CA ARG A 370 -3.10 16.44 27.59
C ARG A 370 -3.07 16.08 29.07
N VAL A 371 -2.94 14.79 29.39
CA VAL A 371 -2.94 14.22 30.74
C VAL A 371 -2.13 12.92 30.75
N GLU A 372 -1.41 12.64 31.82
CA GLU A 372 -0.67 11.39 32.06
C GLU A 372 -1.37 10.54 33.13
N PHE A 373 -1.52 9.24 32.88
CA PHE A 373 -1.99 8.28 33.89
C PHE A 373 -0.91 7.20 34.10
N GLY A 374 -0.67 6.82 35.35
CA GLY A 374 0.39 5.90 35.75
C GLY A 374 1.79 6.54 35.83
N GLY A 375 2.82 5.69 35.78
CA GLY A 375 4.22 6.11 35.78
C GLY A 375 4.72 6.62 37.14
N LYS A 376 5.50 7.71 37.13
CA LYS A 376 6.13 8.27 38.33
C LYS A 376 5.21 9.18 39.14
N TYR A 377 4.22 9.79 38.48
CA TYR A 377 3.46 10.92 39.02
C TYR A 377 2.02 10.58 39.39
N SER A 378 1.55 9.37 39.06
CA SER A 378 0.23 8.87 39.42
C SER A 378 0.21 7.34 39.47
N ARG A 379 -0.86 6.77 40.02
CA ARG A 379 -1.09 5.33 40.10
C ARG A 379 -2.09 4.93 39.03
N ALA A 380 -1.75 3.91 38.25
CA ALA A 380 -2.67 3.31 37.30
C ALA A 380 -2.73 1.80 37.49
N PHE A 381 -3.92 1.22 37.35
CA PHE A 381 -4.08 -0.22 37.20
C PHE A 381 -5.21 -0.52 36.22
N GLU A 382 -5.11 -1.67 35.58
CA GLU A 382 -6.18 -2.30 34.83
C GLU A 382 -6.43 -3.68 35.42
N TYR A 383 -7.69 -4.05 35.58
CA TYR A 383 -8.08 -5.32 36.17
C TYR A 383 -9.35 -5.83 35.51
N LEU A 384 -9.23 -7.01 34.90
CA LEU A 384 -10.37 -7.77 34.39
C LEU A 384 -10.75 -8.83 35.44
N ARG A 385 -12.04 -8.93 35.76
CA ARG A 385 -12.55 -10.00 36.63
C ARG A 385 -13.78 -10.68 36.04
N MET A 386 -13.82 -12.00 36.21
CA MET A 386 -15.01 -12.77 35.91
C MET A 386 -16.08 -12.54 37.00
N THR A 387 -17.32 -12.30 36.58
CA THR A 387 -18.47 -12.16 37.49
C THR A 387 -19.61 -13.10 37.09
N ASP A 388 -20.61 -13.20 37.96
CA ASP A 388 -21.85 -13.92 37.63
C ASP A 388 -22.66 -13.15 36.58
N LEU A 389 -23.35 -13.89 35.70
CA LEU A 389 -24.18 -13.32 34.61
C LEU A 389 -25.23 -12.31 35.09
N ASN A 390 -25.68 -12.40 36.34
CA ASN A 390 -26.69 -11.50 36.91
C ASN A 390 -26.08 -10.28 37.63
N ALA A 391 -24.75 -10.19 37.72
CA ALA A 391 -24.03 -9.15 38.45
C ALA A 391 -23.51 -8.03 37.53
N VAL A 392 -23.67 -8.17 36.21
CA VAL A 392 -23.20 -7.20 35.22
C VAL A 392 -24.31 -6.83 34.24
N ASP A 393 -24.33 -5.56 33.86
CA ASP A 393 -25.17 -5.04 32.80
C ASP A 393 -24.32 -4.91 31.53
N ASP A 394 -24.70 -5.61 30.45
CA ASP A 394 -23.95 -5.61 29.20
C ASP A 394 -23.86 -4.19 28.60
N GLY A 395 -22.64 -3.80 28.21
CA GLY A 395 -22.35 -2.47 27.65
C GLY A 395 -22.42 -1.30 28.63
N LYS A 396 -22.62 -1.53 29.94
CA LYS A 396 -22.61 -0.45 30.93
C LYS A 396 -21.20 0.13 31.10
N ILE A 397 -21.09 1.45 31.00
CA ILE A 397 -19.87 2.22 31.23
C ILE A 397 -20.14 3.24 32.34
N GLU A 398 -19.25 3.29 33.33
CA GLU A 398 -19.34 4.22 34.45
C GLU A 398 -17.98 4.87 34.69
N VAL A 399 -17.95 6.19 34.85
CA VAL A 399 -16.73 6.94 35.19
C VAL A 399 -16.90 7.46 36.61
N ILE A 400 -16.13 6.90 37.54
CA ILE A 400 -16.20 7.23 38.97
C ILE A 400 -14.99 8.08 39.33
N GLY A 401 -15.25 9.32 39.75
CA GLY A 401 -14.21 10.27 40.14
C GLY A 401 -14.33 11.60 39.38
N PRO A 402 -13.38 12.52 39.58
CA PRO A 402 -13.34 13.77 38.83
C PRO A 402 -13.08 13.48 37.34
N ALA A 403 -13.51 14.38 36.46
CA ALA A 403 -13.15 14.31 35.06
C ALA A 403 -11.78 14.97 34.83
N TRP A 404 -11.14 14.64 33.70
CA TRP A 404 -9.78 15.09 33.38
C TRP A 404 -9.72 16.54 32.89
N ASP A 405 -10.85 17.14 32.59
CA ASP A 405 -11.00 18.53 32.13
C ASP A 405 -10.45 19.54 33.14
N GLU A 406 -10.57 19.24 34.44
CA GLU A 406 -10.05 20.05 35.54
C GLU A 406 -8.53 19.87 35.78
N VAL A 407 -7.90 18.85 35.19
CA VAL A 407 -6.45 18.61 35.31
C VAL A 407 -5.70 19.58 34.39
N PRO A 408 -4.65 20.28 34.87
CA PRO A 408 -3.82 21.13 34.02
C PRO A 408 -3.24 20.37 32.82
N VAL A 409 -3.00 21.05 31.70
CA VAL A 409 -2.36 20.45 30.53
C VAL A 409 -0.98 19.88 30.92
N GLY A 410 -0.75 18.61 30.60
CA GLY A 410 0.47 17.88 30.99
C GLY A 410 0.54 17.49 32.47
N GLY A 411 -0.57 17.61 33.20
CA GLY A 411 -0.72 17.12 34.57
C GLY A 411 -0.91 15.60 34.62
N ALA A 412 -0.89 15.05 35.84
CA ALA A 412 -1.05 13.62 36.09
C ALA A 412 -2.28 13.34 36.96
N MET A 413 -2.92 12.18 36.75
CA MET A 413 -4.12 11.75 37.47
C MET A 413 -4.10 10.23 37.69
N ASP A 414 -4.67 9.75 38.80
CA ASP A 414 -4.79 8.31 39.06
C ASP A 414 -5.88 7.69 38.14
N LEU A 415 -5.66 6.46 37.65
CA LEU A 415 -6.60 5.74 36.78
C LEU A 415 -6.82 4.30 37.26
N GLY A 416 -8.07 3.87 37.28
CA GLY A 416 -8.42 2.46 37.48
C GLY A 416 -9.35 2.01 36.35
N ILE A 417 -8.92 1.01 35.59
CA ILE A 417 -9.76 0.38 34.57
C ILE A 417 -10.24 -0.95 35.14
N LEU A 418 -11.51 -1.03 35.54
CA LEU A 418 -12.14 -2.28 35.97
C LEU A 418 -13.02 -2.81 34.84
N VAL A 419 -12.71 -4.00 34.34
CA VAL A 419 -13.50 -4.69 33.33
C VAL A 419 -14.17 -5.89 33.98
N GLU A 420 -15.50 -5.89 34.02
CA GLU A 420 -16.28 -7.00 34.56
C GLU A 420 -16.87 -7.81 33.40
N VAL A 421 -16.52 -9.09 33.32
CA VAL A 421 -16.94 -9.97 32.21
C VAL A 421 -17.72 -11.15 32.75
N ALA A 422 -18.86 -11.45 32.13
CA ALA A 422 -19.62 -12.66 32.38
C ALA A 422 -19.84 -13.43 31.07
N GLY A 423 -19.67 -14.75 31.11
CA GLY A 423 -19.88 -15.59 29.93
C GLY A 423 -19.93 -17.07 30.26
N ARG A 424 -20.77 -17.83 29.54
CA ARG A 424 -20.96 -19.27 29.78
C ARG A 424 -19.68 -20.11 29.63
N LYS A 425 -18.73 -19.62 28.83
CA LYS A 425 -17.41 -20.25 28.60
C LYS A 425 -16.27 -19.49 29.26
N MET A 426 -16.54 -18.39 29.97
CA MET A 426 -15.51 -17.63 30.66
C MET A 426 -14.99 -18.45 31.84
N GLN A 427 -13.68 -18.37 32.10
CA GLN A 427 -13.00 -19.07 33.19
C GLN A 427 -12.01 -18.10 33.82
N LYS A 428 -11.68 -18.31 35.10
CA LYS A 428 -10.71 -17.46 35.81
C LYS A 428 -9.34 -17.44 35.12
N ASP A 429 -8.95 -18.55 34.49
CA ASP A 429 -7.68 -18.65 33.77
C ASP A 429 -7.65 -17.79 32.49
N PHE A 430 -8.79 -17.25 32.04
CA PHE A 430 -8.86 -16.30 30.93
C PHE A 430 -8.79 -14.84 31.38
N GLU A 431 -8.81 -14.54 32.70
CA GLU A 431 -8.64 -13.17 33.19
C GLU A 431 -7.33 -12.47 32.74
N PRO A 432 -6.17 -13.17 32.62
CA PRO A 432 -4.94 -12.54 32.16
C PRO A 432 -4.70 -12.62 30.64
N VAL A 433 -5.61 -13.20 29.85
CA VAL A 433 -5.49 -13.37 28.39
C VAL A 433 -6.13 -12.19 27.68
#